data_AF-A0A950ZNA6-F1
#
_entry.id   AF-A0A950ZNA6-F1
#
_cell.length_a   1.000
_cell.length_b   1.000
_cell.length_c   1.000
_cell.angle_alpha   90.00
_cell.angle_beta   90.00
_cell.angle_gamma   90.00
#
_symmetry.space_group_name_H-M   'P 1'
#
loop_
_entity.id
_entity.type
_entity.pdbx_description
1 polymer ?
#
loop_
_entity_poly.entity_id
_entity_poly.type
_entity_poly.pdbx_seq_one_letter_code
_entity_poly.pdbx_strand_id
1 'polypeptide(L)' 'QRSLRDVTLDEWRAASPAADEALLGLFDVDAALARRDIIGGPGPRAVAQALDHAAVLVEATQRSPIGSEE' A
#
# COMPACT_ATOMS: atom_id res chain seq x y z
N GLN A 1 -7.63 -25.60 -8.75
CA GLN A 1 -8.23 -24.61 -7.82
C GLN A 1 -8.33 -23.29 -8.58
N ARG A 2 -9.47 -22.57 -8.48
CA ARG A 2 -9.73 -21.31 -9.20
C ARG A 2 -9.46 -20.13 -8.28
N SER A 3 -8.86 -19.05 -8.78
CA SER A 3 -8.59 -17.83 -8.01
C SER A 3 -9.82 -16.92 -7.96
N LEU A 4 -9.91 -16.06 -6.94
CA LEU A 4 -10.93 -15.00 -6.89
C LEU A 4 -10.75 -13.96 -8.01
N ARG A 5 -9.53 -13.79 -8.52
CA ARG A 5 -9.24 -12.95 -9.70
C ARG A 5 -9.90 -13.48 -10.98
N ASP A 6 -10.20 -14.77 -11.03
CA ASP A 6 -10.78 -15.41 -12.21
C ASP A 6 -12.32 -15.34 -12.21
N VAL A 7 -12.93 -14.84 -11.13
CA VAL A 7 -14.40 -14.76 -10.97
C VAL A 7 -14.92 -13.53 -11.70
N THR A 8 -15.88 -13.75 -12.60
CA THR A 8 -16.50 -12.70 -13.39
C THR A 8 -17.45 -11.86 -12.54
N LEU A 9 -17.77 -10.65 -13.02
CA LEU A 9 -18.71 -9.77 -12.33
C LEU A 9 -20.11 -10.39 -12.20
N ASP A 10 -20.56 -11.14 -13.21
CA ASP A 10 -21.88 -11.80 -13.17
C ASP A 10 -21.94 -12.91 -12.12
N GLU A 11 -20.84 -13.66 -11.95
CA GLU A 11 -20.72 -14.64 -10.86
C GLU A 11 -20.70 -13.96 -9.49
N TRP A 12 -20.05 -12.80 -9.36
CA TRP A 12 -20.11 -12.01 -8.13
C TRP A 12 -21.52 -11.47 -7.86
N ARG A 13 -22.24 -11.03 -8.90
CA ARG A 13 -23.62 -10.55 -8.80
C ARG A 13 -24.60 -11.65 -8.41
N ALA A 14 -24.34 -12.90 -8.83
CA ALA A 14 -25.12 -14.05 -8.39
C ALA A 14 -25.01 -14.28 -6.88
N ALA A 15 -23.88 -13.94 -6.26
CA ALA A 15 -23.68 -14.02 -4.80
C ALA A 15 -24.18 -12.76 -4.07
N SER A 16 -23.98 -11.58 -4.66
CA SER A 16 -24.39 -10.30 -4.11
C SER A 16 -24.78 -9.33 -5.23
N PRO A 17 -26.06 -8.93 -5.35
CA PRO A 17 -26.50 -7.97 -6.36
C PRO A 17 -25.81 -6.60 -6.29
N ALA A 18 -25.20 -6.27 -5.14
CA ALA A 18 -24.46 -5.04 -4.95
C ALA A 18 -23.03 -5.08 -5.54
N ALA A 19 -22.59 -6.22 -6.11
CA ALA A 19 -21.27 -6.32 -6.72
C ALA A 19 -21.15 -5.43 -7.96
N ASP A 20 -20.09 -4.62 -7.98
CA ASP A 20 -19.74 -3.69 -9.04
C ASP A 20 -18.33 -3.96 -9.59
N GLU A 21 -17.94 -3.21 -10.63
CA GLU A 21 -16.63 -3.36 -11.26
C GLU A 21 -15.47 -3.02 -10.30
N ALA A 22 -15.70 -2.18 -9.29
CA ALA A 22 -14.67 -1.82 -8.32
C ALA A 22 -14.24 -3.02 -7.47
N LEU A 23 -15.14 -4.00 -7.27
CA LEU A 23 -14.83 -5.26 -6.60
C LEU A 23 -13.78 -6.08 -7.34
N LEU A 24 -13.80 -6.12 -8.68
CA LEU A 24 -12.83 -6.88 -9.47
C LEU A 24 -11.39 -6.36 -9.25
N GLY A 25 -11.26 -5.04 -9.07
CA GLY A 25 -9.99 -4.40 -8.78
C GLY A 25 -9.42 -4.69 -7.39
N LEU A 26 -10.21 -5.25 -6.46
CA LEU A 26 -9.73 -5.58 -5.10
C LEU A 26 -8.73 -6.74 -5.10
N PHE A 27 -8.86 -7.64 -6.07
CA PHE A 27 -7.98 -8.80 -6.19
C PHE A 27 -6.78 -8.50 -7.08
N ASP A 28 -6.70 -7.30 -7.66
CA ASP A 28 -5.49 -6.83 -8.28
C ASP A 28 -4.51 -6.28 -7.22
N VAL A 29 -3.32 -6.87 -7.14
CA VAL A 29 -2.34 -6.53 -6.09
C VAL A 29 -1.89 -5.07 -6.22
N ASP A 30 -1.62 -4.61 -7.43
CA ASP A 30 -1.11 -3.26 -7.66
C ASP A 30 -2.21 -2.23 -7.37
N ALA A 31 -3.43 -2.48 -7.83
CA ALA A 31 -4.59 -1.63 -7.50
C ALA A 31 -4.88 -1.64 -6.00
N ALA A 32 -4.79 -2.79 -5.32
CA ALA A 32 -5.01 -2.90 -3.89
C ALA A 32 -3.95 -2.14 -3.06
N LEU A 33 -2.69 -2.15 -3.49
CA LEU A 33 -1.62 -1.37 -2.86
C LEU A 33 -1.79 0.14 -3.10
N ALA A 34 -2.10 0.55 -4.33
CA ALA A 34 -2.31 1.97 -4.66
C ALA A 34 -3.43 2.62 -3.82
N ARG A 35 -4.49 1.86 -3.49
CA ARG A 35 -5.57 2.34 -2.61
C ARG A 35 -5.14 2.56 -1.17
N ARG A 36 -3.96 2.09 -0.77
CA ARG A 36 -3.40 2.22 0.58
C ARG A 36 -2.29 3.28 0.66
N ASP A 37 -2.34 4.28 -0.20
CA ASP A 37 -1.55 5.53 -0.10
C ASP A 37 -2.07 6.43 1.05
N ILE A 38 -2.08 5.87 2.25
CA ILE A 38 -2.41 6.55 3.51
C ILE A 38 -1.14 6.70 4.34
N ILE A 39 -1.10 7.66 5.27
CA ILE A 39 0.06 7.88 6.14
C ILE A 39 0.38 6.58 6.91
N GLY A 40 1.60 6.09 6.77
CA GLY A 40 2.06 4.82 7.36
C GLY A 40 1.53 3.55 6.68
N GLY A 41 0.81 3.69 5.56
CA GLY A 41 0.30 2.58 4.78
C GLY A 41 1.35 1.96 3.84
N PRO A 42 1.07 0.77 3.30
CA PRO A 42 1.96 0.09 2.35
C PRO A 42 1.83 0.58 0.91
N GLY A 43 1.04 1.63 0.66
CA GLY A 43 0.88 2.17 -0.69
C GLY A 43 2.19 2.76 -1.24
N PRO A 44 2.44 2.70 -2.56
CA PRO A 44 3.69 3.15 -3.15
C PRO A 44 4.09 4.59 -2.78
N ARG A 45 3.12 5.51 -2.73
CA ARG A 45 3.40 6.91 -2.36
C ARG A 45 3.71 7.04 -0.87
N ALA A 46 2.97 6.31 -0.03
CA ALA A 46 3.19 6.32 1.42
C ALA A 46 4.58 5.74 1.78
N VAL A 47 4.97 4.66 1.12
CA VAL A 47 6.30 4.04 1.27
C VAL A 47 7.39 4.98 0.76
N ALA A 48 7.21 5.63 -0.40
CA ALA A 48 8.18 6.60 -0.90
C ALA A 48 8.42 7.74 0.11
N GLN A 49 7.34 8.31 0.67
CA GLN A 49 7.45 9.34 1.71
C GLN A 49 8.14 8.83 2.97
N ALA A 50 7.88 7.59 3.38
CA ALA A 50 8.53 6.99 4.54
C ALA A 50 10.05 6.81 4.32
N LEU A 51 10.46 6.41 3.11
CA LEU A 51 11.86 6.27 2.73
C LEU A 51 12.57 7.63 2.69
N ASP A 52 11.95 8.64 2.10
CA ASP A 52 12.49 10.01 2.06
C ASP A 52 12.70 10.55 3.48
N HIS A 53 11.71 10.38 4.36
CA HIS A 53 11.82 10.81 5.74
C HIS A 53 12.91 10.03 6.50
N ALA A 54 13.00 8.71 6.32
CA ALA A 54 14.04 7.90 6.94
C ALA A 54 15.44 8.33 6.50
N ALA A 55 15.63 8.67 5.22
CA ALA A 55 16.91 9.16 4.72
C ALA A 55 17.36 10.45 5.42
N VAL A 56 16.44 11.41 5.59
CA VAL A 56 16.71 12.66 6.33
C VAL A 56 17.12 12.40 7.78
N LEU A 57 16.43 11.48 8.46
CA LEU A 57 16.75 11.14 9.85
C LEU A 57 18.13 10.49 9.97
N VAL A 58 18.47 9.56 9.07
CA VAL A 58 19.79 8.92 9.05
C VAL A 58 20.90 9.94 8.84
N GLU A 59 20.73 10.87 7.89
CA GLU A 59 21.71 11.93 7.64
C GLU A 59 21.88 12.85 8.87
N ALA A 60 20.79 13.19 9.56
CA ALA A 60 20.84 14.00 10.78
C ALA A 60 21.60 13.28 11.90
N THR A 61 21.35 11.98 12.10
CA THR A 61 22.08 11.16 13.09
C THR A 61 23.57 11.06 12.76
N GLN A 62 23.94 10.96 11.48
CA GLN A 62 25.36 10.92 11.07
C GLN A 62 26.09 12.25 11.33
N ARG A 63 25.40 13.40 11.17
CA ARG A 63 25.97 14.74 11.41
C ARG A 63 26.06 15.12 12.88
N SER A 64 25.20 14.55 13.71
CA SER A 64 25.20 14.77 15.16
C SER A 64 25.35 13.42 15.86
N PRO A 65 26.58 12.86 15.92
CA PRO A 65 26.80 11.63 16.64
C PRO A 65 26.43 11.86 18.10
N ILE A 66 25.35 11.19 18.53
CA ILE A 66 24.94 11.11 19.93
C ILE A 66 26.12 10.51 20.69
N GLY A 67 26.94 11.37 21.32
CA GLY A 67 28.20 10.97 21.95
C GLY A 67 29.38 11.97 21.87
N SER A 68 29.18 13.20 21.39
CA SER A 68 30.23 14.25 21.40
C SER A 68 29.97 15.34 22.44
N GLU A 69 29.86 14.98 23.72
CA GLU A 69 30.00 15.93 24.83
C GLU A 69 30.84 15.25 25.92
N GLU A 70 32.06 15.78 26.12
CA GLU A 70 32.93 15.59 27.30
C GLU A 70 32.38 16.30 28.52
#